data_AF-A0A967CZT1-F1
#
_entry.id   AF-A0A967CZT1-F1
#
_cell.length_a   1.000
_cell.length_b   1.000
_cell.length_c   1.000
_cell.angle_alpha   90.00
_cell.angle_beta   90.00
_cell.angle_gamma   90.00
#
_symmetry.space_group_name_H-M   'P 1'
#
loop_
_entity.id
_entity.type
_entity.pdbx_description
1 polymer ?
#
loop_
_entity_poly.entity_id
_entity_poly.type
_entity_poly.pdbx_seq_one_letter_code
_entity_poly.pdbx_strand_id
1 'polypeptide(L)'
;MKDEAVTREDRVASLKGMGCSRKRVEDARFTQGKGNYVDDIKLDGMLFGDFVRSPYAHAKITNIDTSAAMEVPGVLAVLTAADLAPLGLHWMPTLAGDKQMVLADGKVLFQGQEVAFVVAEDRYAAADGIEAVEVEYEELPVIVDPFAALQSDVVLRPDTVGEDGSPSDGAHGPRKHHNHIFTWECGDKDPTEQVIANAEVVAEESMYYHRTHPCPLETCGCVASMDKVNGKLTLWGTFQAPHAIRTVVSLISGIEEHNIRVISPDIGGGFGNKVGAYPGYVCSVVASIVTGKPVKWIEDRMDNLMTTAFARDYWMKGRISATKDGKITGLHCHVTADHGGFDACADPTKFPAGFMNICTGSYDIPTAFLEVDGVYTNKAPGGVSYRCSFRVTEAVYFIERMIEVLAIELDMDASELRKINFIKKEQFPYKAALGWEYDSGDYHTAWDKAMKAVDYDGLRAEQKQRIEDFKAGKTRKLLGIGLTHFTEIVGAGPVKNCDILGLGMFDSCEIR
;
A
#
# COMPACT_ATOMS: atom_id res chain seq x y z
N MET A 1 2.17 6.02 64.14
CA MET A 1 1.45 5.33 63.06
C MET A 1 2.53 4.72 62.18
N LYS A 2 2.62 3.39 62.14
CA LYS A 2 3.55 2.72 61.23
C LYS A 2 2.96 2.89 59.84
N ASP A 3 3.71 3.47 58.90
CA ASP A 3 3.34 3.47 57.49
C ASP A 3 3.03 2.04 57.08
N GLU A 4 1.77 1.78 56.70
CA GLU A 4 1.40 0.48 56.16
C GLU A 4 2.23 0.23 54.92
N ALA A 5 2.94 -0.91 54.90
CA ALA A 5 3.80 -1.26 53.80
C ALA A 5 2.93 -1.46 52.54
N VAL A 6 3.18 -0.66 51.50
CA VAL A 6 2.51 -0.77 50.19
C VAL A 6 2.60 -2.22 49.70
N THR A 7 1.46 -2.84 49.40
CA THR A 7 1.41 -4.26 49.01
C THR A 7 2.02 -4.49 47.62
N ARG A 8 2.27 -5.76 47.26
CA ARG A 8 2.74 -6.09 45.91
C ARG A 8 1.67 -5.75 44.88
N GLU A 9 0.40 -6.01 45.20
CA GLU A 9 -0.76 -5.72 44.37
C GLU A 9 -0.84 -4.21 44.08
N ASP A 10 -0.70 -3.37 45.11
CA ASP A 10 -0.71 -1.92 44.95
C ASP A 10 0.44 -1.44 44.06
N ARG A 11 1.65 -1.98 44.26
CA ARG A 11 2.80 -1.66 43.40
C ARG A 11 2.52 -2.05 41.95
N VAL A 12 2.05 -3.26 41.68
CA VAL A 12 1.74 -3.72 40.32
C VAL A 12 0.64 -2.87 39.68
N ALA A 13 -0.43 -2.55 40.40
CA ALA A 13 -1.49 -1.67 39.92
C ALA A 13 -0.97 -0.26 39.61
N SER A 14 -0.08 0.28 40.47
CA SER A 14 0.51 1.61 40.29
C SER A 14 1.41 1.73 39.06
N LEU A 15 2.02 0.63 38.61
CA LEU A 15 2.85 0.62 37.40
C LEU A 15 2.05 0.94 36.13
N LYS A 16 0.75 0.61 36.10
CA LYS A 16 -0.10 0.70 34.89
C LYS A 16 0.56 0.04 33.67
N GLY A 17 1.17 -1.13 33.90
CA GLY A 17 1.93 -1.90 32.93
C GLY A 17 1.07 -2.85 32.08
N MET A 18 1.63 -4.01 31.70
CA MET A 18 0.98 -5.00 30.84
C MET A 18 -0.43 -5.38 31.30
N GLY A 19 -1.38 -5.43 30.36
CA GLY A 19 -2.79 -5.76 30.60
C GLY A 19 -3.66 -4.62 31.15
N CYS A 20 -3.08 -3.48 31.52
CA CYS A 20 -3.85 -2.33 32.01
C CYS A 20 -4.43 -1.49 30.85
N SER A 21 -5.70 -1.11 30.95
CA SER A 21 -6.32 -0.09 30.07
C SER A 21 -5.89 1.33 30.46
N ARG A 22 -4.57 1.60 30.41
CA ARG A 22 -3.97 2.89 30.75
C ARG A 22 -4.48 3.98 29.78
N LYS A 23 -4.84 5.15 30.33
CA LYS A 23 -5.16 6.33 29.52
C LYS A 23 -3.90 6.84 28.80
N ARG A 24 -4.07 7.31 27.56
CA ARG A 24 -2.96 7.70 26.70
C ARG A 24 -2.28 8.96 27.23
N VAL A 25 -0.96 9.05 27.06
CA VAL A 25 -0.19 10.24 27.48
C VAL A 25 -0.26 11.33 26.42
N GLU A 26 -0.50 10.94 25.17
CA GLU A 26 -0.57 11.79 23.99
C GLU A 26 -1.85 12.63 23.97
N ASP A 27 -2.94 12.14 24.59
CA ASP A 27 -4.22 12.87 24.71
C ASP A 27 -4.02 14.26 25.32
N ALA A 28 -3.08 14.40 26.25
CA ALA A 28 -2.80 15.67 26.91
C ALA A 28 -2.45 16.77 25.89
N ARG A 29 -1.59 16.49 24.91
CA ARG A 29 -1.21 17.50 23.89
C ARG A 29 -2.25 17.62 22.77
N PHE A 30 -2.85 16.51 22.34
CA PHE A 30 -3.79 16.52 21.22
C PHE A 30 -5.10 17.23 21.54
N THR A 31 -5.67 17.00 22.72
CA THR A 31 -6.94 17.61 23.13
C THR A 31 -6.85 19.13 23.38
N GLN A 32 -5.63 19.66 23.42
CA GLN A 32 -5.35 21.08 23.66
C GLN A 32 -4.82 21.82 22.43
N GLY A 33 -4.79 21.17 21.25
CA GLY A 33 -4.19 21.76 20.05
C GLY A 33 -2.68 22.03 20.21
N LYS A 34 -1.99 21.16 20.98
CA LYS A 34 -0.55 21.19 21.23
C LYS A 34 0.17 19.97 20.65
N GLY A 35 -0.47 19.25 19.72
CA GLY A 35 0.24 18.39 18.79
C GLY A 35 1.21 19.22 17.95
N ASN A 36 2.21 18.57 17.37
CA ASN A 36 3.13 19.22 16.44
C ASN A 36 3.14 18.42 15.14
N TYR A 37 2.29 18.82 14.20
CA TYR A 37 2.19 18.24 12.87
C TYR A 37 3.10 19.01 11.89
N VAL A 38 3.28 18.50 10.68
CA VAL A 38 4.25 19.10 9.73
C VAL A 38 3.86 20.52 9.34
N ASP A 39 2.57 20.80 9.11
CA ASP A 39 2.15 22.16 8.75
C ASP A 39 2.18 23.14 9.94
N ASP A 40 2.27 22.67 11.18
CA ASP A 40 2.43 23.53 12.36
C ASP A 40 3.83 24.18 12.41
N ILE A 41 4.81 23.55 11.75
CA ILE A 41 6.21 23.99 11.75
C ILE A 41 6.34 25.32 11.02
N LYS A 42 7.07 26.26 11.63
CA LYS A 42 7.46 27.54 11.04
C LYS A 42 8.94 27.78 11.33
N LEU A 43 9.69 28.13 10.30
CA LEU A 43 11.12 28.44 10.36
C LEU A 43 11.35 29.81 9.72
N ASP A 44 12.43 30.48 10.11
CA ASP A 44 12.77 31.80 9.58
C ASP A 44 13.05 31.72 8.08
N GLY A 45 12.41 32.61 7.32
CA GLY A 45 12.55 32.67 5.86
C GLY A 45 12.00 31.45 5.11
N MET A 46 11.18 30.62 5.77
CA MET A 46 10.56 29.44 5.16
C MET A 46 9.65 29.83 3.98
N LEU A 47 9.89 29.20 2.84
CA LEU A 47 9.10 29.28 1.62
C LEU A 47 8.05 28.17 1.59
N PHE A 48 7.10 28.29 0.67
CA PHE A 48 6.16 27.23 0.34
C PHE A 48 6.38 26.79 -1.10
N GLY A 49 6.31 25.49 -1.37
CA GLY A 49 6.33 24.97 -2.73
C GLY A 49 5.21 23.98 -2.98
N ASP A 50 4.71 23.98 -4.22
CA ASP A 50 3.64 23.09 -4.66
C ASP A 50 3.67 22.87 -6.18
N PHE A 51 2.81 21.98 -6.69
CA PHE A 51 2.95 21.42 -8.03
C PHE A 51 1.99 22.00 -9.07
N VAL A 52 2.54 22.25 -10.26
CA VAL A 52 1.79 22.18 -11.51
C VAL A 52 1.60 20.70 -11.84
N ARG A 53 0.35 20.28 -12.06
CA ARG A 53 -0.01 18.88 -12.25
C ARG A 53 -0.62 18.64 -13.63
N SER A 54 -0.43 17.41 -14.13
CA SER A 54 -0.96 17.06 -15.43
C SER A 54 -2.48 16.91 -15.43
N PRO A 55 -3.20 17.55 -16.36
CA PRO A 55 -4.61 17.26 -16.57
C PRO A 55 -4.83 15.98 -17.39
N TYR A 56 -3.78 15.39 -17.98
CA TYR A 56 -3.85 14.24 -18.89
C TYR A 56 -3.35 12.95 -18.25
N ALA A 57 -3.98 11.83 -18.61
CA ALA A 57 -3.54 10.50 -18.16
C ALA A 57 -2.35 9.97 -18.97
N HIS A 58 -2.23 10.36 -20.25
CA HIS A 58 -1.10 10.02 -21.10
C HIS A 58 -0.93 11.09 -22.17
N ALA A 59 0.19 11.81 -22.14
CA ALA A 59 0.50 12.82 -23.15
C ALA A 59 2.01 13.07 -23.18
N LYS A 60 2.55 13.45 -24.34
CA LYS A 60 3.89 14.06 -24.38
C LYS A 60 3.79 15.50 -23.90
N ILE A 61 4.83 15.98 -23.23
CA ILE A 61 4.99 17.40 -22.92
C ILE A 61 5.85 17.99 -24.02
N THR A 62 5.28 18.91 -24.81
CA THR A 62 6.01 19.57 -25.92
C THR A 62 6.70 20.84 -25.46
N ASN A 63 6.11 21.55 -24.48
CA ASN A 63 6.65 22.77 -23.91
C ASN A 63 6.13 22.99 -22.48
N ILE A 64 6.95 23.64 -21.64
CA ILE A 64 6.56 24.16 -20.32
C ILE A 64 7.03 25.63 -20.29
N ASP A 65 6.09 26.57 -20.34
CA ASP A 65 6.37 27.99 -20.16
C ASP A 65 6.15 28.40 -18.70
N THR A 66 7.24 28.83 -18.06
CA THR A 66 7.26 29.26 -16.66
C THR A 66 7.38 30.79 -16.51
N SER A 67 7.44 31.52 -17.62
CA SER A 67 7.76 32.95 -17.63
C SER A 67 6.73 33.78 -16.86
N ALA A 68 5.43 33.58 -17.12
CA ALA A 68 4.36 34.28 -16.43
C ALA A 68 4.33 33.96 -14.92
N ALA A 69 4.60 32.70 -14.54
CA ALA A 69 4.71 32.31 -13.13
C ALA A 69 5.86 33.04 -12.40
N MET A 70 6.98 33.28 -13.08
CA MET A 70 8.11 34.03 -12.51
C MET A 70 7.82 35.54 -12.36
N GLU A 71 6.77 36.06 -13.00
CA GLU A 71 6.30 37.45 -12.84
C GLU A 71 5.29 37.61 -11.70
N VAL A 72 4.74 36.51 -11.17
CA VAL A 72 3.81 36.54 -10.03
C VAL A 72 4.53 37.03 -8.77
N PRO A 73 4.04 38.09 -8.10
CA PRO A 73 4.65 38.59 -6.87
C PRO A 73 4.78 37.51 -5.81
N GLY A 74 6.00 37.30 -5.31
CA GLY A 74 6.29 36.31 -4.28
C GLY A 74 6.64 34.93 -4.82
N VAL A 75 6.63 34.67 -6.13
CA VAL A 75 7.25 33.47 -6.73
C VAL A 75 8.76 33.68 -6.86
N LEU A 76 9.55 32.68 -6.45
CA LEU A 76 11.01 32.74 -6.45
C LEU A 76 11.65 31.78 -7.45
N ALA A 77 10.99 30.65 -7.73
CA ALA A 77 11.49 29.65 -8.66
C ALA A 77 10.35 28.78 -9.17
N VAL A 78 10.51 28.25 -10.38
CA VAL A 78 9.70 27.15 -10.92
C VAL A 78 10.66 26.08 -11.40
N LEU A 79 10.64 24.91 -10.75
CA LEU A 79 11.49 23.79 -11.13
C LEU A 79 10.75 22.88 -12.11
N THR A 80 11.46 22.42 -13.13
CA THR A 80 11.00 21.43 -14.11
C THR A 80 11.90 20.21 -14.09
N ALA A 81 11.56 19.16 -14.85
CA ALA A 81 12.45 18.00 -15.01
C ALA A 81 13.84 18.41 -15.54
N ALA A 82 13.95 19.47 -16.33
CA ALA A 82 15.23 19.96 -16.87
C ALA A 82 16.17 20.48 -15.76
N ASP A 83 15.64 21.00 -14.66
CA ASP A 83 16.43 21.44 -13.50
C ASP A 83 16.92 20.26 -12.66
N LEU A 84 16.15 19.16 -12.64
CA LEU A 84 16.45 17.96 -11.86
C LEU A 84 17.32 16.95 -12.63
N ALA A 85 17.29 16.96 -13.96
CA ALA A 85 18.01 16.00 -14.80
C ALA A 85 19.54 16.05 -14.63
N PRO A 86 20.21 17.23 -14.59
CA PRO A 86 21.64 17.32 -14.32
C PRO A 86 22.08 16.77 -12.96
N LEU A 87 21.15 16.69 -12.01
CA LEU A 87 21.37 16.13 -10.67
C LEU A 87 21.06 14.63 -10.61
N GLY A 88 20.53 14.04 -11.69
CA GLY A 88 20.00 12.67 -11.67
C GLY A 88 18.73 12.52 -10.84
N LEU A 89 18.03 13.63 -10.53
CA LEU A 89 16.88 13.68 -9.60
C LEU A 89 15.52 13.84 -10.27
N HIS A 90 15.46 13.99 -11.60
CA HIS A 90 14.21 13.93 -12.37
C HIS A 90 13.48 12.58 -12.24
N TRP A 91 14.19 11.54 -11.76
CA TRP A 91 13.64 10.26 -11.36
C TRP A 91 14.11 9.93 -9.93
N MET A 92 13.31 9.17 -9.19
CA MET A 92 13.64 8.65 -7.87
C MET A 92 13.45 7.13 -7.83
N PRO A 93 14.28 6.39 -7.08
CA PRO A 93 14.08 4.97 -6.87
C PRO A 93 12.82 4.74 -6.02
N THR A 94 12.15 3.62 -6.25
CA THR A 94 11.00 3.16 -5.48
C THR A 94 11.38 1.99 -4.57
N LEU A 95 10.49 1.63 -3.64
CA LEU A 95 10.69 0.48 -2.76
C LEU A 95 10.57 -0.87 -3.51
N ALA A 96 9.88 -0.89 -4.65
CA ALA A 96 9.74 -2.08 -5.51
C ALA A 96 10.93 -2.27 -6.47
N GLY A 97 11.96 -1.43 -6.41
CA GLY A 97 13.13 -1.53 -7.29
C GLY A 97 12.91 -1.00 -8.71
N ASP A 98 11.74 -0.42 -9.02
CA ASP A 98 11.54 0.46 -10.18
C ASP A 98 11.94 1.90 -9.84
N LYS A 99 11.81 2.82 -10.80
CA LYS A 99 11.95 4.26 -10.62
C LYS A 99 10.66 4.99 -10.99
N GLN A 100 10.42 6.12 -10.34
CA GLN A 100 9.29 7.02 -10.61
C GLN A 100 9.81 8.40 -11.00
N MET A 101 9.17 9.07 -11.96
CA MET A 101 9.47 10.46 -12.29
C MET A 101 9.15 11.37 -11.10
N VAL A 102 10.09 12.24 -10.73
CA VAL A 102 9.87 13.30 -9.73
C VAL A 102 9.11 14.46 -10.35
N LEU A 103 9.57 14.92 -11.51
CA LEU A 103 8.83 15.83 -12.38
C LEU A 103 8.77 15.17 -13.75
N ALA A 104 7.62 15.27 -14.42
CA ALA A 104 7.37 14.60 -15.69
C ALA A 104 8.44 14.94 -16.73
N ASP A 105 9.10 13.89 -17.25
CA ASP A 105 10.22 13.99 -18.20
C ASP A 105 9.74 13.56 -19.60
N GLY A 106 9.46 14.55 -20.45
CA GLY A 106 9.01 14.38 -21.83
C GLY A 106 7.58 13.83 -22.00
N LYS A 107 7.01 13.18 -20.99
CA LYS A 107 5.63 12.69 -20.99
C LYS A 107 5.05 12.57 -19.59
N VAL A 108 3.72 12.50 -19.53
CA VAL A 108 2.94 12.16 -18.34
C VAL A 108 2.33 10.78 -18.50
N LEU A 109 2.23 10.03 -17.41
CA LEU A 109 1.73 8.66 -17.34
C LEU A 109 0.49 8.51 -16.47
N PHE A 110 0.07 9.54 -15.74
CA PHE A 110 -1.22 9.55 -15.06
C PHE A 110 -1.71 10.98 -14.80
N GLN A 111 -3.02 11.15 -14.70
CA GLN A 111 -3.63 12.44 -14.37
C GLN A 111 -3.28 12.83 -12.92
N GLY A 112 -2.89 14.08 -12.71
CA GLY A 112 -2.40 14.59 -11.42
C GLY A 112 -0.88 14.48 -11.25
N GLN A 113 -0.16 13.81 -12.17
CA GLN A 113 1.30 13.68 -12.09
C GLN A 113 1.98 15.04 -12.04
N GLU A 114 3.03 15.13 -11.23
CA GLU A 114 3.84 16.32 -11.02
C GLU A 114 4.61 16.71 -12.30
N VAL A 115 4.43 17.95 -12.77
CA VAL A 115 5.04 18.47 -14.02
C VAL A 115 6.07 19.57 -13.73
N ALA A 116 5.73 20.51 -12.86
CA ALA A 116 6.63 21.54 -12.37
C ALA A 116 6.39 21.82 -10.88
N PHE A 117 7.38 22.35 -10.18
CA PHE A 117 7.29 22.69 -8.75
C PHE A 117 7.57 24.18 -8.55
N VAL A 118 6.53 24.93 -8.20
CA VAL A 118 6.59 26.38 -7.94
C VAL A 118 7.02 26.59 -6.49
N VAL A 119 7.97 27.49 -6.25
CA VAL A 119 8.45 27.86 -4.91
C VAL A 119 8.21 29.34 -4.71
N ALA A 120 7.48 29.69 -3.65
CA ALA A 120 7.02 31.04 -3.36
C ALA A 120 7.13 31.40 -1.88
N GLU A 121 6.90 32.68 -1.54
CA GLU A 121 6.94 33.19 -0.17
C GLU A 121 5.89 32.55 0.74
N ASP A 122 4.73 32.17 0.19
CA ASP A 122 3.67 31.46 0.88
C ASP A 122 2.83 30.59 -0.07
N ARG A 123 1.86 29.87 0.51
CA ARG A 123 0.99 28.94 -0.24
C ARG A 123 0.05 29.62 -1.24
N TYR A 124 -0.29 30.89 -1.03
CA TYR A 124 -1.18 31.63 -1.92
C TYR A 124 -0.43 32.08 -3.16
N ALA A 125 0.77 32.65 -2.98
CA ALA A 125 1.64 33.00 -4.11
C ALA A 125 2.08 31.76 -4.91
N ALA A 126 2.30 30.62 -4.24
CA ALA A 126 2.57 29.35 -4.92
C ALA A 126 1.39 28.92 -5.81
N ALA A 127 0.16 28.99 -5.30
CA ALA A 127 -1.04 28.67 -6.06
C ALA A 127 -1.24 29.59 -7.27
N ASP A 128 -1.08 30.90 -7.09
CA ASP A 128 -1.15 31.87 -8.20
C ASP A 128 -0.06 31.59 -9.26
N GLY A 129 1.15 31.24 -8.82
CA GLY A 129 2.25 30.84 -9.70
C GLY A 129 1.97 29.55 -10.47
N ILE A 130 1.31 28.56 -9.85
CA ILE A 130 0.92 27.31 -10.52
C ILE A 130 -0.03 27.58 -11.69
N GLU A 131 -1.06 28.40 -11.48
CA GLU A 131 -2.04 28.74 -12.52
C GLU A 131 -1.44 29.54 -13.68
N ALA A 132 -0.31 30.21 -13.44
CA ALA A 132 0.40 30.98 -14.45
C ALA A 132 1.40 30.15 -15.29
N VAL A 133 1.66 28.89 -14.95
CA VAL A 133 2.49 27.99 -15.77
C VAL A 133 1.64 27.42 -16.91
N GLU A 134 2.10 27.61 -18.14
CA GLU A 134 1.46 27.01 -19.32
C GLU A 134 2.21 25.75 -19.74
N VAL A 135 1.49 24.64 -19.91
CA VAL A 135 2.06 23.37 -20.38
C VAL A 135 1.34 22.93 -21.64
N GLU A 136 2.11 22.69 -22.69
CA GLU A 136 1.60 22.18 -23.96
C GLU A 136 1.74 20.66 -24.01
N TYR A 137 0.66 20.00 -24.41
CA TYR A 137 0.56 18.54 -24.44
C TYR A 137 0.16 18.01 -25.82
N GLU A 138 0.75 16.88 -26.21
CA GLU A 138 0.27 16.03 -27.31
C GLU A 138 -0.32 14.76 -26.69
N GLU A 139 -1.65 14.63 -26.69
CA GLU A 139 -2.35 13.47 -26.11
C GLU A 139 -1.91 12.15 -26.75
N LEU A 140 -1.76 11.12 -25.91
CA LEU A 140 -1.40 9.77 -26.31
C LEU A 140 -2.53 8.79 -25.94
N PRO A 141 -2.63 7.63 -26.62
CA PRO A 141 -3.61 6.62 -26.25
C PRO A 141 -3.45 6.15 -24.80
N VAL A 142 -4.56 6.11 -24.07
CA VAL A 142 -4.61 5.80 -22.64
C VAL A 142 -4.93 4.32 -22.41
N ILE A 143 -4.22 3.67 -21.47
CA ILE A 143 -4.49 2.30 -20.99
C ILE A 143 -4.93 2.37 -19.53
N VAL A 144 -6.16 1.98 -19.21
CA VAL A 144 -6.65 1.87 -17.82
C VAL A 144 -7.19 0.49 -17.45
N ASP A 145 -7.36 -0.37 -18.45
CA ASP A 145 -7.73 -1.77 -18.28
C ASP A 145 -6.44 -2.62 -18.17
N PRO A 146 -6.17 -3.25 -17.02
CA PRO A 146 -4.95 -4.04 -16.83
C PRO A 146 -4.89 -5.27 -17.75
N PHE A 147 -6.03 -5.82 -18.21
CA PHE A 147 -6.04 -6.93 -19.16
C PHE A 147 -5.64 -6.48 -20.57
N ALA A 148 -6.04 -5.27 -20.96
CA ALA A 148 -5.64 -4.67 -22.23
C ALA A 148 -4.16 -4.26 -22.25
N ALA A 149 -3.56 -3.96 -21.09
CA ALA A 149 -2.15 -3.54 -20.99
C ALA A 149 -1.18 -4.56 -21.59
N LEU A 150 -1.44 -5.85 -21.41
CA LEU A 150 -0.62 -6.96 -21.94
C LEU A 150 -0.87 -7.30 -23.41
N GLN A 151 -1.82 -6.61 -24.06
CA GLN A 151 -2.20 -6.80 -25.46
C GLN A 151 -2.00 -5.52 -26.30
N SER A 152 -1.62 -4.41 -25.66
CA SER A 152 -1.50 -3.11 -26.30
C SER A 152 -0.13 -2.94 -26.94
N ASP A 153 -0.06 -2.27 -28.09
CA ASP A 153 1.21 -1.83 -28.68
C ASP A 153 1.72 -0.50 -28.08
N VAL A 154 0.96 0.11 -27.16
CA VAL A 154 1.30 1.38 -26.54
C VAL A 154 2.29 1.17 -25.41
N VAL A 155 3.53 1.60 -25.63
CA VAL A 155 4.62 1.53 -24.65
C VAL A 155 4.50 2.68 -23.63
N LEU A 156 4.03 2.38 -22.42
CA LEU A 156 3.93 3.36 -21.35
C LEU A 156 5.31 3.76 -20.81
N ARG A 157 6.20 2.79 -20.64
CA ARG A 157 7.55 2.96 -20.04
C ARG A 157 8.68 2.66 -21.04
N PRO A 158 8.99 3.57 -21.99
CA PRO A 158 10.07 3.36 -22.96
C PRO A 158 11.44 3.12 -22.33
N ASP A 159 11.67 3.64 -21.12
CA ASP A 159 12.89 3.44 -20.34
C ASP A 159 13.10 1.99 -19.89
N THR A 160 12.09 1.14 -20.07
CA THR A 160 12.09 -0.29 -19.73
C THR A 160 12.09 -1.18 -20.98
N VAL A 161 12.37 -0.62 -22.15
CA VAL A 161 12.39 -1.33 -23.44
C VAL A 161 13.76 -1.10 -24.08
N GLY A 162 14.37 -2.18 -24.59
CA GLY A 162 15.64 -2.12 -25.32
C GLY A 162 15.51 -1.48 -26.70
N GLU A 163 16.64 -1.19 -27.34
CA GLU A 163 16.66 -0.59 -28.69
C GLU A 163 15.98 -1.46 -29.76
N ASP A 164 15.91 -2.77 -29.55
CA ASP A 164 15.25 -3.75 -30.42
C ASP A 164 13.73 -3.88 -30.15
N GLY A 165 13.19 -3.10 -29.21
CA GLY A 165 11.79 -3.15 -28.81
C GLY A 165 11.45 -4.26 -27.81
N SER A 166 12.43 -5.07 -27.39
CA SER A 166 12.22 -6.10 -26.37
C SER A 166 12.13 -5.50 -24.96
N PRO A 167 11.25 -6.02 -24.08
CA PRO A 167 11.20 -5.55 -22.70
C PRO A 167 12.50 -5.93 -21.98
N SER A 168 13.12 -4.99 -21.28
CA SER A 168 14.25 -5.30 -20.40
C SER A 168 13.78 -6.13 -19.20
N ASP A 169 14.70 -6.84 -18.54
CA ASP A 169 14.41 -7.45 -17.24
C ASP A 169 14.02 -6.36 -16.22
N GLY A 170 13.11 -6.70 -15.32
CA GLY A 170 12.71 -5.87 -14.18
C GLY A 170 13.44 -6.26 -12.90
N ALA A 171 13.17 -5.54 -11.82
CA ALA A 171 13.73 -5.84 -10.49
C ALA A 171 13.37 -7.25 -9.97
N HIS A 172 12.30 -7.85 -10.52
CA HIS A 172 11.74 -9.12 -10.08
C HIS A 172 11.71 -10.18 -11.18
N GLY A 173 12.67 -10.13 -12.12
CA GLY A 173 12.84 -11.14 -13.17
C GLY A 173 12.39 -10.67 -14.56
N PRO A 174 12.26 -11.61 -15.51
CA PRO A 174 12.02 -11.29 -16.91
C PRO A 174 10.62 -10.72 -17.13
N ARG A 175 10.52 -9.82 -18.11
CA ARG A 175 9.26 -9.18 -18.49
C ARG A 175 8.75 -9.77 -19.81
N LYS A 176 7.50 -10.23 -19.83
CA LYS A 176 6.89 -10.87 -21.02
C LYS A 176 6.25 -9.90 -22.02
N HIS A 177 6.10 -8.63 -21.62
CA HIS A 177 5.49 -7.56 -22.41
C HIS A 177 6.04 -6.19 -21.95
N HIS A 178 6.02 -5.15 -22.78
CA HIS A 178 6.55 -3.83 -22.42
C HIS A 178 5.74 -3.11 -21.33
N ASN A 179 4.49 -3.51 -21.10
CA ASN A 179 3.65 -3.06 -19.97
C ASN A 179 3.55 -4.09 -18.83
N HIS A 180 4.26 -5.22 -18.92
CA HIS A 180 4.39 -6.16 -17.81
C HIS A 180 5.40 -5.62 -16.79
N ILE A 181 5.28 -5.96 -15.51
CA ILE A 181 6.22 -5.56 -14.46
C ILE A 181 6.98 -6.80 -13.97
N PHE A 182 6.25 -7.82 -13.54
CA PHE A 182 6.80 -9.08 -13.02
C PHE A 182 5.76 -10.20 -13.12
N THR A 183 6.24 -11.43 -13.17
CA THR A 183 5.46 -12.62 -12.81
C THR A 183 6.07 -13.20 -11.54
N TRP A 184 5.26 -13.43 -10.52
CA TRP A 184 5.69 -14.04 -9.27
C TRP A 184 4.84 -15.26 -8.94
N GLU A 185 5.48 -16.40 -8.70
CA GLU A 185 4.84 -17.68 -8.46
C GLU A 185 5.22 -18.26 -7.08
N CYS A 186 4.29 -18.96 -6.44
CA CYS A 186 4.53 -19.65 -5.18
C CYS A 186 3.66 -20.92 -5.08
N GLY A 187 4.22 -21.98 -4.51
CA GLY A 187 3.54 -23.27 -4.32
C GLY A 187 3.77 -24.28 -5.45
N ASP A 188 3.02 -25.37 -5.39
CA ASP A 188 3.22 -26.54 -6.26
C ASP A 188 2.16 -26.57 -7.38
N LYS A 189 2.54 -26.12 -8.58
CA LYS A 189 1.63 -26.00 -9.74
C LYS A 189 1.03 -27.33 -10.18
N ASP A 190 1.88 -28.29 -10.53
CA ASP A 190 1.43 -29.56 -11.13
C ASP A 190 0.54 -30.39 -10.18
N PRO A 191 0.90 -30.57 -8.89
CA PRO A 191 0.01 -31.24 -7.93
C PRO A 191 -1.33 -30.51 -7.76
N THR A 192 -1.30 -29.17 -7.70
CA THR A 192 -2.52 -28.36 -7.55
C THR A 192 -3.45 -28.51 -8.75
N GLU A 193 -2.94 -28.46 -9.99
CA GLU A 193 -3.74 -28.71 -11.18
C GLU A 193 -4.29 -30.14 -11.20
N GLN A 194 -3.49 -31.13 -10.80
CA GLN A 194 -3.91 -32.53 -10.77
C GLN A 194 -5.06 -32.75 -9.79
N VAL A 195 -5.00 -32.21 -8.57
CA VAL A 195 -6.08 -32.40 -7.59
C VAL A 195 -7.35 -31.67 -8.00
N ILE A 196 -7.25 -30.47 -8.58
CA ILE A 196 -8.41 -29.72 -9.07
C ILE A 196 -9.07 -30.47 -10.24
N ALA A 197 -8.29 -30.96 -11.20
CA ALA A 197 -8.82 -31.68 -12.36
C ALA A 197 -9.52 -33.01 -12.01
N ASN A 198 -9.16 -33.63 -10.88
CA ASN A 198 -9.74 -34.90 -10.43
C ASN A 198 -10.73 -34.74 -9.27
N ALA A 199 -11.06 -33.52 -8.87
CA ALA A 199 -11.91 -33.27 -7.72
C ALA A 199 -13.39 -33.60 -7.99
N GLU A 200 -14.11 -33.95 -6.92
CA GLU A 200 -15.56 -34.20 -7.01
C GLU A 200 -16.36 -32.90 -7.16
N VAL A 201 -15.89 -31.83 -6.52
CA VAL A 201 -16.48 -30.49 -6.58
C VAL A 201 -15.36 -29.47 -6.79
N VAL A 202 -15.58 -28.56 -7.73
CA VAL A 202 -14.70 -27.41 -8.01
C VAL A 202 -15.56 -26.17 -8.06
N ALA A 203 -15.17 -25.15 -7.31
CA ALA A 203 -15.74 -23.81 -7.38
C ALA A 203 -14.73 -22.87 -8.05
N GLU A 204 -15.20 -22.09 -9.02
CA GLU A 204 -14.40 -21.07 -9.72
C GLU A 204 -15.06 -19.70 -9.56
N GLU A 205 -14.27 -18.66 -9.29
CA GLU A 205 -14.77 -17.29 -9.19
C GLU A 205 -13.71 -16.28 -9.64
N SER A 206 -14.16 -15.20 -10.26
CA SER A 206 -13.31 -14.04 -10.56
C SER A 206 -13.74 -12.86 -9.70
N MET A 207 -12.82 -12.31 -8.94
CA MET A 207 -13.12 -11.28 -7.94
C MET A 207 -12.16 -10.11 -8.06
N TYR A 208 -12.75 -8.92 -8.14
CA TYR A 208 -12.01 -7.66 -8.20
C TYR A 208 -11.97 -7.02 -6.82
N TYR A 209 -10.78 -6.94 -6.23
CA TYR A 209 -10.56 -6.07 -5.08
C TYR A 209 -10.25 -4.67 -5.59
N HIS A 210 -11.31 -3.87 -5.69
CA HIS A 210 -11.25 -2.55 -6.32
C HIS A 210 -10.24 -1.59 -5.71
N ARG A 211 -9.65 -0.76 -6.57
CA ARG A 211 -8.76 0.33 -6.18
C ARG A 211 -9.42 1.23 -5.15
N THR A 212 -8.73 1.47 -4.04
CA THR A 212 -9.15 2.38 -2.97
C THR A 212 -7.98 3.26 -2.54
N HIS A 213 -8.17 4.13 -1.55
CA HIS A 213 -7.12 5.02 -1.05
C HIS A 213 -7.13 5.07 0.50
N PRO A 214 -5.97 5.08 1.17
CA PRO A 214 -5.89 5.15 2.64
C PRO A 214 -6.41 6.45 3.24
N CYS A 215 -6.39 7.54 2.47
CA CYS A 215 -6.97 8.86 2.76
C CYS A 215 -6.78 9.31 4.24
N PRO A 216 -5.52 9.39 4.73
CA PRO A 216 -5.27 9.90 6.07
C PRO A 216 -5.78 11.33 6.19
N LEU A 217 -6.33 11.71 7.35
CA LEU A 217 -6.95 13.03 7.53
C LEU A 217 -5.94 14.18 7.36
N GLU A 218 -4.72 13.99 7.86
CA GLU A 218 -3.57 14.79 7.43
C GLU A 218 -3.00 14.18 6.14
N THR A 219 -2.85 14.97 5.07
CA THR A 219 -2.22 14.59 3.81
C THR A 219 -0.70 14.38 3.96
N CYS A 220 0.01 14.07 2.88
CA CYS A 220 1.47 14.05 2.91
C CYS A 220 2.05 15.47 2.88
N GLY A 221 3.21 15.63 3.51
CA GLY A 221 3.89 16.92 3.53
C GLY A 221 5.25 16.87 4.21
N CYS A 222 6.06 17.89 3.95
CA CYS A 222 7.37 18.04 4.56
C CYS A 222 7.78 19.50 4.73
N VAL A 223 8.79 19.71 5.57
CA VAL A 223 9.62 20.92 5.60
C VAL A 223 11.06 20.47 5.41
N ALA A 224 11.70 20.87 4.33
CA ALA A 224 13.12 20.65 4.11
C ALA A 224 13.91 21.91 4.45
N SER A 225 15.03 21.78 5.15
CA SER A 225 15.90 22.90 5.53
C SER A 225 17.36 22.49 5.36
N MET A 226 17.96 22.90 4.25
CA MET A 226 19.39 22.78 4.03
C MET A 226 20.11 24.00 4.62
N ASP A 227 20.87 23.78 5.68
CA ASP A 227 21.78 24.78 6.21
C ASP A 227 23.08 24.76 5.39
N LYS A 228 23.21 25.74 4.49
CA LYS A 228 24.40 25.89 3.62
C LYS A 228 25.67 26.24 4.38
N VAL A 229 25.58 26.76 5.61
CA VAL A 229 26.76 27.15 6.39
C VAL A 229 27.48 25.92 6.92
N ASN A 230 26.75 24.92 7.39
CA ASN A 230 27.32 23.69 7.97
C ASN A 230 27.12 22.44 7.10
N GLY A 231 26.42 22.54 5.97
CA GLY A 231 26.21 21.44 5.04
C GLY A 231 25.21 20.39 5.55
N LYS A 232 24.30 20.75 6.46
CA LYS A 232 23.36 19.80 7.08
C LYS A 232 21.94 20.01 6.61
N LEU A 233 21.30 18.91 6.24
CA LEU A 233 19.89 18.86 5.88
C LEU A 233 19.07 18.43 7.10
N THR A 234 18.08 19.22 7.49
CA THR A 234 17.00 18.76 8.36
C THR A 234 15.73 18.61 7.54
N LEU A 235 15.06 17.47 7.67
CA LEU A 235 13.84 17.14 6.93
C LEU A 235 12.77 16.70 7.93
N TRP A 236 11.79 17.58 8.16
CA TRP A 236 10.57 17.19 8.86
C TRP A 236 9.59 16.65 7.84
N GLY A 237 8.85 15.60 8.18
CA GLY A 237 7.81 15.15 7.28
C GLY A 237 6.97 14.03 7.82
N THR A 238 5.94 13.72 7.04
CA THR A 238 4.97 12.70 7.35
C THR A 238 5.50 11.32 6.99
N PHE A 239 6.53 10.83 7.72
CA PHE A 239 7.20 9.57 7.41
C PHE A 239 6.90 8.48 8.45
N GLN A 240 6.38 7.33 7.99
CA GLN A 240 6.23 6.12 8.81
C GLN A 240 7.56 5.39 9.01
N ALA A 241 8.51 5.57 8.09
CA ALA A 241 9.84 4.95 8.14
C ALA A 241 10.96 6.00 8.02
N PRO A 242 11.13 6.91 9.01
CA PRO A 242 12.05 8.04 8.90
C PRO A 242 13.51 7.65 8.65
N HIS A 243 13.96 6.51 9.18
CA HIS A 243 15.31 6.01 8.93
C HIS A 243 15.51 5.54 7.49
N ALA A 244 14.52 4.85 6.91
CA ALA A 244 14.55 4.46 5.50
C ALA A 244 14.53 5.70 4.59
N ILE A 245 13.71 6.71 4.92
CA ILE A 245 13.72 8.00 4.22
C ILE A 245 15.12 8.65 4.30
N ARG A 246 15.78 8.65 5.47
CA ARG A 246 17.14 9.21 5.59
C ARG A 246 18.13 8.52 4.66
N THR A 247 18.10 7.18 4.59
CA THR A 247 18.97 6.41 3.68
C THR A 247 18.64 6.72 2.21
N VAL A 248 17.35 6.77 1.82
CA VAL A 248 16.93 7.16 0.46
C VAL A 248 17.41 8.57 0.12
N VAL A 249 17.18 9.55 1.01
CA VAL A 249 17.63 10.94 0.79
C VAL A 249 19.15 11.00 0.65
N SER A 250 19.89 10.23 1.45
CA SER A 250 21.35 10.16 1.33
C SER A 250 21.79 9.63 -0.03
N LEU A 251 21.19 8.52 -0.49
CA LEU A 251 21.50 7.89 -1.78
C LEU A 251 21.22 8.83 -2.97
N ILE A 252 20.11 9.56 -2.95
CA ILE A 252 19.72 10.42 -4.08
C ILE A 252 20.40 11.79 -4.04
N SER A 253 20.67 12.37 -2.86
CA SER A 253 21.26 13.71 -2.73
C SER A 253 22.80 13.71 -2.70
N GLY A 254 23.41 12.56 -2.41
CA GLY A 254 24.85 12.45 -2.15
C GLY A 254 25.29 13.02 -0.79
N ILE A 255 24.37 13.53 0.03
CA ILE A 255 24.67 14.00 1.39
C ILE A 255 24.80 12.79 2.31
N GLU A 256 25.91 12.68 3.04
CA GLU A 256 26.13 11.57 3.99
C GLU A 256 25.05 11.53 5.09
N GLU A 257 24.57 10.34 5.46
CA GLU A 257 23.46 10.16 6.41
C GLU A 257 23.63 10.92 7.73
N HIS A 258 24.87 11.06 8.24
CA HIS A 258 25.10 11.77 9.50
C HIS A 258 24.90 13.29 9.38
N ASN A 259 24.86 13.83 8.15
CA ASN A 259 24.52 15.22 7.83
C ASN A 259 23.03 15.38 7.46
N ILE A 260 22.24 14.31 7.52
CA ILE A 260 20.79 14.33 7.29
C ILE A 260 20.06 14.00 8.59
N ARG A 261 19.26 14.94 9.07
CA ARG A 261 18.38 14.75 10.22
C ARG A 261 16.93 14.67 9.76
N VAL A 262 16.39 13.45 9.67
CA VAL A 262 14.96 13.22 9.43
C VAL A 262 14.19 13.25 10.75
N ILE A 263 13.07 13.97 10.79
CA ILE A 263 12.20 14.11 11.97
C ILE A 263 10.77 13.81 11.53
N SER A 264 10.20 12.72 12.04
CA SER A 264 8.76 12.47 11.97
C SER A 264 8.11 13.00 13.25
N PRO A 265 7.38 14.12 13.22
CA PRO A 265 6.74 14.67 14.41
C PRO A 265 5.41 13.92 14.66
N ASP A 266 4.41 14.56 15.27
CA ASP A 266 3.07 13.94 15.32
C ASP A 266 2.53 13.80 13.88
N ILE A 267 1.86 12.68 13.58
CA ILE A 267 1.29 12.40 12.25
C ILE A 267 -0.21 12.16 12.41
N GLY A 268 -1.02 12.88 11.63
CA GLY A 268 -2.48 12.84 11.62
C GLY A 268 -3.07 11.62 10.90
N GLY A 269 -2.53 10.44 11.22
CA GLY A 269 -2.80 9.19 10.52
C GLY A 269 -1.92 9.00 9.28
N GLY A 270 -1.60 7.75 8.96
CA GLY A 270 -0.82 7.39 7.77
C GLY A 270 -1.41 6.23 7.00
N PHE A 271 -1.73 5.13 7.70
CA PHE A 271 -2.43 3.98 7.11
C PHE A 271 -1.71 3.42 5.87
N GLY A 272 -0.38 3.49 5.79
CA GLY A 272 0.40 3.05 4.63
C GLY A 272 0.66 4.14 3.60
N ASN A 273 -0.10 5.25 3.61
CA ASN A 273 0.10 6.35 2.66
C ASN A 273 1.44 7.06 2.81
N LYS A 274 2.10 6.90 3.97
CA LYS A 274 3.23 7.71 4.42
C LYS A 274 4.52 6.88 4.59
N VAL A 275 4.61 5.74 3.89
CA VAL A 275 5.77 4.83 3.94
C VAL A 275 6.83 5.25 2.92
N GLY A 276 6.45 5.34 1.64
CA GLY A 276 7.36 5.68 0.54
C GLY A 276 7.74 7.17 0.50
N ALA A 277 8.71 7.49 -0.35
CA ALA A 277 9.02 8.87 -0.72
C ALA A 277 8.08 9.33 -1.85
N TYR A 278 7.74 10.63 -1.86
CA TYR A 278 6.96 11.28 -2.91
C TYR A 278 7.76 12.40 -3.56
N PRO A 279 7.41 12.79 -4.81
CA PRO A 279 8.06 13.89 -5.50
C PRO A 279 8.14 15.19 -4.69
N GLY A 280 7.09 15.52 -3.92
CA GLY A 280 7.06 16.70 -3.06
C GLY A 280 8.17 16.76 -2.01
N TYR A 281 8.59 15.60 -1.48
CA TYR A 281 9.73 15.54 -0.57
C TYR A 281 11.03 15.85 -1.31
N VAL A 282 11.23 15.28 -2.49
CA VAL A 282 12.44 15.48 -3.30
C VAL A 282 12.55 16.93 -3.77
N CYS A 283 11.48 17.48 -4.35
CA CYS A 283 11.43 18.86 -4.82
C CYS A 283 11.65 19.86 -3.68
N SER A 284 11.08 19.62 -2.49
CA SER A 284 11.31 20.49 -1.33
C SER A 284 12.78 20.46 -0.87
N VAL A 285 13.41 19.28 -0.86
CA VAL A 285 14.85 19.16 -0.53
C VAL A 285 15.70 19.89 -1.57
N VAL A 286 15.47 19.66 -2.86
CA VAL A 286 16.20 20.33 -3.94
C VAL A 286 16.01 21.85 -3.86
N ALA A 287 14.78 22.34 -3.74
CA ALA A 287 14.48 23.75 -3.61
C ALA A 287 15.17 24.38 -2.39
N SER A 288 15.22 23.66 -1.26
CA SER A 288 15.92 24.13 -0.06
C SER A 288 17.44 24.18 -0.26
N ILE A 289 18.03 23.16 -0.92
CA ILE A 289 19.44 23.14 -1.29
C ILE A 289 19.77 24.30 -2.24
N VAL A 290 18.92 24.59 -3.22
CA VAL A 290 19.16 25.66 -4.20
C VAL A 290 19.02 27.04 -3.55
N THR A 291 17.93 27.29 -2.84
CA THR A 291 17.64 28.61 -2.25
C THR A 291 18.42 28.90 -0.97
N GLY A 292 18.85 27.87 -0.23
CA GLY A 292 19.40 28.02 1.12
C GLY A 292 18.36 28.44 2.17
N LYS A 293 17.08 28.34 1.84
CA LYS A 293 15.95 28.63 2.74
C LYS A 293 15.17 27.34 3.04
N PRO A 294 14.46 27.26 4.18
CA PRO A 294 13.53 26.16 4.38
C PRO A 294 12.40 26.19 3.34
N VAL A 295 11.98 25.02 2.84
CA VAL A 295 10.87 24.89 1.89
C VAL A 295 9.86 23.91 2.45
N LYS A 296 8.62 24.39 2.66
CA LYS A 296 7.48 23.59 3.07
C LYS A 296 6.67 23.17 1.85
N TRP A 297 6.26 21.91 1.83
CA TRP A 297 5.25 21.39 0.91
C TRP A 297 4.19 20.65 1.72
N ILE A 298 2.92 20.98 1.47
CA ILE A 298 1.75 20.29 2.04
C ILE A 298 0.77 20.12 0.89
N GLU A 299 0.48 18.89 0.50
CA GLU A 299 -0.48 18.64 -0.59
C GLU A 299 -1.92 18.81 -0.11
N ASP A 300 -2.81 19.15 -1.04
CA ASP A 300 -4.24 19.19 -0.80
C ASP A 300 -4.89 17.80 -0.89
N ARG A 301 -6.18 17.71 -0.51
CA ARG A 301 -6.90 16.44 -0.48
C ARG A 301 -7.03 15.79 -1.86
N MET A 302 -7.30 16.59 -2.89
CA MET A 302 -7.46 16.05 -4.26
C MET A 302 -6.15 15.42 -4.71
N ASP A 303 -5.05 16.13 -4.56
CA ASP A 303 -3.70 15.64 -4.84
C ASP A 303 -3.41 14.33 -4.11
N ASN A 304 -3.57 14.34 -2.78
CA ASN A 304 -3.38 13.14 -1.96
C ASN A 304 -4.13 11.94 -2.56
N LEU A 305 -5.42 12.08 -2.89
CA LEU A 305 -6.23 10.98 -3.41
C LEU A 305 -5.83 10.53 -4.82
N MET A 306 -5.33 11.44 -5.65
CA MET A 306 -5.03 11.19 -7.05
C MET A 306 -3.61 10.67 -7.28
N THR A 307 -2.63 11.05 -6.44
CA THR A 307 -1.21 10.89 -6.77
C THR A 307 -0.42 10.07 -5.73
N THR A 308 -0.93 9.94 -4.50
CA THR A 308 -0.28 9.15 -3.46
C THR A 308 -0.72 7.68 -3.50
N ALA A 309 -0.09 6.84 -2.66
CA ALA A 309 -0.21 5.39 -2.75
C ALA A 309 -1.66 4.90 -2.63
N PHE A 310 -2.21 4.44 -3.76
CA PHE A 310 -3.49 3.72 -3.75
C PHE A 310 -3.36 2.38 -3.01
N ALA A 311 -4.50 1.73 -2.77
CA ALA A 311 -4.56 0.40 -2.17
C ALA A 311 -5.34 -0.58 -3.07
N ARG A 312 -4.95 -1.86 -3.04
CA ARG A 312 -5.65 -3.00 -3.69
C ARG A 312 -5.38 -3.09 -5.21
N ASP A 313 -6.43 -2.94 -6.02
CA ASP A 313 -6.45 -3.06 -7.48
C ASP A 313 -5.96 -4.43 -8.00
N TYR A 314 -6.44 -5.50 -7.33
CA TYR A 314 -6.14 -6.89 -7.67
C TYR A 314 -7.36 -7.55 -8.33
N TRP A 315 -7.15 -8.13 -9.51
CA TRP A 315 -8.10 -8.98 -10.19
C TRP A 315 -7.70 -10.44 -9.98
N MET A 316 -8.46 -11.14 -9.13
CA MET A 316 -8.08 -12.47 -8.64
C MET A 316 -9.03 -13.51 -9.22
N LYS A 317 -8.48 -14.50 -9.92
CA LYS A 317 -9.21 -15.66 -10.43
C LYS A 317 -8.86 -16.87 -9.58
N GLY A 318 -9.87 -17.42 -8.91
CA GLY A 318 -9.73 -18.54 -7.99
C GLY A 318 -10.35 -19.82 -8.51
N ARG A 319 -9.70 -20.94 -8.22
CA ARG A 319 -10.27 -22.29 -8.28
C ARG A 319 -9.99 -22.99 -6.95
N ILE A 320 -11.02 -23.53 -6.32
CA ILE A 320 -10.92 -24.30 -5.08
C ILE A 320 -11.62 -25.65 -5.27
N SER A 321 -10.96 -26.73 -4.89
CA SER A 321 -11.50 -28.08 -5.01
C SER A 321 -11.80 -28.71 -3.66
N ALA A 322 -12.82 -29.55 -3.60
CA ALA A 322 -13.19 -30.30 -2.40
C ALA A 322 -13.81 -31.67 -2.72
N THR A 323 -13.91 -32.51 -1.69
CA THR A 323 -14.81 -33.69 -1.69
C THR A 323 -16.26 -33.24 -1.50
N LYS A 324 -17.25 -34.11 -1.80
CA LYS A 324 -18.67 -33.83 -1.51
C LYS A 324 -18.97 -33.57 -0.03
N ASP A 325 -18.17 -34.14 0.87
CA ASP A 325 -18.29 -33.92 2.31
C ASP A 325 -17.61 -32.62 2.78
N GLY A 326 -17.11 -31.80 1.86
CA GLY A 326 -16.58 -30.47 2.13
C GLY A 326 -15.11 -30.41 2.55
N LYS A 327 -14.32 -31.49 2.47
CA LYS A 327 -12.87 -31.40 2.72
C LYS A 327 -12.17 -30.78 1.50
N ILE A 328 -11.51 -29.64 1.69
CA ILE A 328 -10.77 -28.93 0.65
C ILE A 328 -9.51 -29.73 0.28
N THR A 329 -9.25 -29.84 -1.03
CA THR A 329 -8.14 -30.64 -1.58
C THR A 329 -7.08 -29.80 -2.30
N GLY A 330 -7.44 -28.63 -2.85
CA GLY A 330 -6.50 -27.77 -3.56
C GLY A 330 -7.02 -26.35 -3.78
N LEU A 331 -6.08 -25.42 -3.98
CA LEU A 331 -6.37 -24.01 -4.23
C LEU A 331 -5.43 -23.43 -5.30
N HIS A 332 -5.99 -22.85 -6.36
CA HIS A 332 -5.23 -22.07 -7.33
C HIS A 332 -5.76 -20.63 -7.36
N CYS A 333 -4.86 -19.66 -7.19
CA CYS A 333 -5.11 -18.25 -7.42
C CYS A 333 -4.21 -17.69 -8.54
N HIS A 334 -4.80 -17.10 -9.58
CA HIS A 334 -4.08 -16.22 -10.52
C HIS A 334 -4.52 -14.78 -10.26
N VAL A 335 -3.56 -13.85 -10.27
CA VAL A 335 -3.81 -12.43 -10.03
C VAL A 335 -3.25 -11.59 -11.17
N THR A 336 -4.07 -10.69 -11.71
CA THR A 336 -3.58 -9.54 -12.47
C THR A 336 -3.60 -8.30 -11.56
N ALA A 337 -2.41 -7.77 -11.29
CA ALA A 337 -2.16 -6.67 -10.37
C ALA A 337 -1.88 -5.38 -11.15
N ASP A 338 -2.78 -4.40 -11.05
CA ASP A 338 -2.58 -3.08 -11.66
C ASP A 338 -1.76 -2.19 -10.71
N HIS A 339 -0.56 -1.78 -11.13
CA HIS A 339 0.35 -0.95 -10.31
C HIS A 339 0.39 0.52 -10.74
N GLY A 340 -0.37 0.94 -11.76
CA GLY A 340 -0.29 2.30 -12.31
C GLY A 340 0.94 2.53 -13.20
N GLY A 341 1.37 3.79 -13.35
CA GLY A 341 2.40 4.18 -14.33
C GLY A 341 3.83 3.82 -13.93
N PHE A 342 4.05 3.56 -12.64
CA PHE A 342 5.33 3.20 -12.04
C PHE A 342 5.09 2.16 -10.96
N ASP A 343 6.00 1.22 -10.75
CA ASP A 343 5.88 0.31 -9.62
C ASP A 343 6.45 0.96 -8.37
N ALA A 344 5.60 1.62 -7.58
CA ALA A 344 5.99 2.16 -6.28
C ALA A 344 5.39 1.37 -5.10
N CYS A 345 5.08 0.09 -5.33
CA CYS A 345 4.48 -0.78 -4.31
C CYS A 345 5.45 -0.98 -3.13
N ALA A 346 4.98 -0.71 -1.91
CA ALA A 346 5.82 -0.71 -0.72
C ALA A 346 5.93 -2.11 -0.11
N ASP A 347 6.82 -2.95 -0.65
CA ASP A 347 7.02 -4.33 -0.20
C ASP A 347 8.47 -4.61 0.23
N PRO A 348 8.71 -5.68 1.02
CA PRO A 348 10.06 -6.22 1.17
C PRO A 348 10.61 -6.65 -0.19
N THR A 349 11.89 -6.39 -0.46
CA THR A 349 12.48 -6.47 -1.82
C THR A 349 12.33 -7.82 -2.54
N LYS A 350 12.09 -8.93 -1.83
CA LYS A 350 11.92 -10.27 -2.43
C LYS A 350 10.46 -10.66 -2.71
N PHE A 351 9.51 -9.79 -2.36
CA PHE A 351 8.08 -10.09 -2.33
C PHE A 351 7.29 -9.07 -3.17
N PRO A 352 7.39 -9.10 -4.51
CA PRO A 352 6.71 -8.13 -5.39
C PRO A 352 5.17 -8.18 -5.31
N ALA A 353 4.62 -9.29 -4.79
CA ALA A 353 3.20 -9.45 -4.50
C ALA A 353 2.91 -9.46 -2.99
N GLY A 354 3.78 -8.85 -2.18
CA GLY A 354 3.74 -8.90 -0.73
C GLY A 354 3.61 -10.33 -0.20
N PHE A 355 2.77 -10.50 0.81
CA PHE A 355 2.41 -11.77 1.41
C PHE A 355 1.08 -12.32 0.89
N MET A 356 0.74 -12.05 -0.38
CA MET A 356 -0.45 -12.62 -1.03
C MET A 356 -0.48 -14.16 -0.91
N ASN A 357 0.68 -14.81 -0.78
CA ASN A 357 0.81 -16.25 -0.55
C ASN A 357 0.34 -16.74 0.83
N ILE A 358 -0.24 -15.88 1.69
CA ILE A 358 -1.06 -16.35 2.82
C ILE A 358 -2.50 -16.73 2.39
N CYS A 359 -2.83 -16.66 1.11
CA CYS A 359 -4.19 -16.87 0.59
C CYS A 359 -4.77 -18.29 0.76
N THR A 360 -4.07 -19.21 1.43
CA THR A 360 -4.67 -20.46 1.93
C THR A 360 -5.45 -20.26 3.24
N GLY A 361 -5.23 -19.13 3.93
CA GLY A 361 -6.07 -18.64 5.02
C GLY A 361 -5.99 -19.45 6.31
N SER A 362 -7.15 -19.78 6.88
CA SER A 362 -7.23 -20.53 8.15
C SER A 362 -7.35 -22.04 7.94
N TYR A 363 -7.19 -22.51 6.70
CA TYR A 363 -7.63 -23.83 6.26
C TYR A 363 -6.46 -24.76 5.98
N ASP A 364 -6.63 -26.02 6.38
CA ASP A 364 -5.69 -27.09 6.12
C ASP A 364 -5.87 -27.62 4.68
N ILE A 365 -5.23 -26.92 3.75
CA ILE A 365 -5.24 -27.17 2.30
C ILE A 365 -3.93 -27.88 1.91
N PRO A 366 -3.98 -29.12 1.38
CA PRO A 366 -2.76 -29.91 1.14
C PRO A 366 -1.82 -29.36 0.06
N THR A 367 -2.35 -28.76 -0.99
CA THR A 367 -1.56 -28.18 -2.10
C THR A 367 -2.21 -26.91 -2.59
N ALA A 368 -1.39 -25.93 -2.96
CA ALA A 368 -1.86 -24.68 -3.53
C ALA A 368 -0.83 -24.11 -4.51
N PHE A 369 -1.32 -23.27 -5.42
CA PHE A 369 -0.49 -22.53 -6.36
C PHE A 369 -1.01 -21.10 -6.51
N LEU A 370 -0.10 -20.13 -6.43
CA LEU A 370 -0.36 -18.71 -6.60
C LEU A 370 0.54 -18.17 -7.71
N GLU A 371 -0.03 -17.43 -8.65
CA GLU A 371 0.68 -16.68 -9.69
C GLU A 371 0.15 -15.24 -9.72
N VAL A 372 1.06 -14.27 -9.76
CA VAL A 372 0.74 -12.84 -9.80
C VAL A 372 1.49 -12.17 -10.95
N ASP A 373 0.74 -11.56 -11.87
CA ASP A 373 1.26 -10.72 -12.95
C ASP A 373 1.04 -9.24 -12.61
N GLY A 374 2.11 -8.49 -12.39
CA GLY A 374 2.09 -7.04 -12.26
C GLY A 374 2.05 -6.35 -13.63
N VAL A 375 1.23 -5.31 -13.80
CA VAL A 375 1.10 -4.56 -15.06
C VAL A 375 1.09 -3.05 -14.84
N TYR A 376 1.65 -2.31 -15.80
CA TYR A 376 1.57 -0.86 -15.86
C TYR A 376 0.28 -0.39 -16.53
N THR A 377 -0.32 0.68 -15.98
CA THR A 377 -1.46 1.40 -16.56
C THR A 377 -1.32 2.91 -16.35
N ASN A 378 -2.16 3.73 -17.00
CA ASN A 378 -2.14 5.18 -16.85
C ASN A 378 -2.84 5.67 -15.57
N LYS A 379 -2.37 5.21 -14.41
CA LYS A 379 -2.88 5.55 -13.08
C LYS A 379 -1.74 5.89 -12.12
N ALA A 380 -2.02 6.57 -11.01
CA ALA A 380 -1.00 6.81 -10.00
C ALA A 380 -0.39 5.51 -9.44
N PRO A 381 0.87 5.52 -9.00
CA PRO A 381 1.53 4.34 -8.46
C PRO A 381 1.08 4.03 -7.03
N GLY A 382 1.32 2.81 -6.55
CA GLY A 382 0.92 2.36 -5.22
C GLY A 382 0.62 0.87 -5.16
N GLY A 383 -0.36 0.48 -4.34
CA GLY A 383 -0.84 -0.89 -4.21
C GLY A 383 -0.85 -1.38 -2.77
N VAL A 384 0.33 -1.46 -2.15
CA VAL A 384 0.46 -1.74 -0.72
C VAL A 384 0.24 -0.48 0.11
N SER A 385 -0.98 -0.35 0.60
CA SER A 385 -1.38 0.64 1.60
C SER A 385 -2.70 0.22 2.26
N TYR A 386 -3.22 1.08 3.14
CA TYR A 386 -4.53 0.96 3.77
C TYR A 386 -4.72 -0.34 4.57
N ARG A 387 -3.81 -0.57 5.52
CA ARG A 387 -3.83 -1.71 6.46
C ARG A 387 -3.80 -3.09 5.78
N CYS A 388 -3.12 -3.19 4.63
CA CYS A 388 -3.08 -4.44 3.86
C CYS A 388 -2.06 -5.47 4.35
N SER A 389 -1.14 -5.08 5.24
CA SER A 389 -0.05 -5.95 5.72
C SER A 389 0.70 -6.66 4.60
N PHE A 390 1.01 -5.93 3.52
CA PHE A 390 1.61 -6.48 2.29
C PHE A 390 0.67 -7.49 1.61
N ARG A 391 -0.44 -7.00 1.03
CA ARG A 391 -1.42 -7.81 0.24
C ARG A 391 -2.22 -8.89 1.00
N VAL A 392 -2.10 -8.97 2.33
CA VAL A 392 -2.90 -9.90 3.15
C VAL A 392 -4.40 -9.58 3.07
N THR A 393 -4.78 -8.32 2.89
CA THR A 393 -6.20 -7.98 2.68
C THR A 393 -6.79 -8.65 1.44
N GLU A 394 -6.03 -8.68 0.35
CA GLU A 394 -6.40 -9.35 -0.90
C GLU A 394 -6.43 -10.86 -0.71
N ALA A 395 -5.42 -11.42 -0.02
CA ALA A 395 -5.35 -12.85 0.30
C ALA A 395 -6.54 -13.34 1.15
N VAL A 396 -6.87 -12.62 2.23
CA VAL A 396 -7.99 -12.94 3.12
C VAL A 396 -9.33 -12.76 2.41
N TYR A 397 -9.49 -11.67 1.65
CA TYR A 397 -10.70 -11.46 0.86
C TYR A 397 -10.89 -12.59 -0.15
N PHE A 398 -9.82 -12.99 -0.83
CA PHE A 398 -9.83 -14.09 -1.79
C PHE A 398 -10.31 -15.39 -1.17
N ILE A 399 -9.63 -15.87 -0.13
CA ILE A 399 -9.94 -17.18 0.44
C ILE A 399 -11.31 -17.21 1.10
N GLU A 400 -11.69 -16.18 1.87
CA GLU A 400 -13.00 -16.15 2.52
C GLU A 400 -14.15 -16.07 1.52
N ARG A 401 -13.95 -15.41 0.38
CA ARG A 401 -14.92 -15.43 -0.73
C ARG A 401 -14.96 -16.80 -1.41
N MET A 402 -13.82 -17.43 -1.69
CA MET A 402 -13.77 -18.77 -2.29
C MET A 402 -14.46 -19.81 -1.40
N ILE A 403 -14.34 -19.69 -0.07
CA ILE A 403 -15.04 -20.56 0.89
C ILE A 403 -16.57 -20.38 0.78
N GLU A 404 -17.07 -19.15 0.69
CA GLU A 404 -18.52 -18.91 0.49
C GLU A 404 -19.01 -19.47 -0.86
N VAL A 405 -18.24 -19.29 -1.94
CA VAL A 405 -18.60 -19.84 -3.27
C VAL A 405 -18.59 -21.38 -3.23
N LEU A 406 -17.58 -21.98 -2.62
CA LEU A 406 -17.50 -23.44 -2.45
C LEU A 406 -18.66 -23.99 -1.60
N ALA A 407 -19.05 -23.28 -0.53
CA ALA A 407 -20.19 -23.66 0.30
C ALA A 407 -21.51 -23.67 -0.51
N ILE A 408 -21.69 -22.70 -1.42
CA ILE A 408 -22.83 -22.65 -2.33
C ILE A 408 -22.82 -23.85 -3.30
N GLU A 409 -21.68 -24.16 -3.92
CA GLU A 409 -21.56 -25.31 -4.84
C GLU A 409 -21.78 -26.66 -4.13
N LEU A 410 -21.44 -26.75 -2.84
CA LEU A 410 -21.65 -27.94 -2.02
C LEU A 410 -23.07 -28.03 -1.41
N ASP A 411 -23.89 -26.99 -1.52
CA ASP A 411 -25.13 -26.83 -0.73
C ASP A 411 -24.89 -27.06 0.77
N MET A 412 -23.78 -26.52 1.28
CA MET A 412 -23.31 -26.67 2.66
C MET A 412 -23.36 -25.33 3.40
N ASP A 413 -23.64 -25.36 4.71
CA ASP A 413 -23.50 -24.15 5.52
C ASP A 413 -22.02 -23.72 5.60
N ALA A 414 -21.74 -22.46 5.27
CA ALA A 414 -20.37 -21.95 5.21
C ALA A 414 -19.65 -21.88 6.57
N SER A 415 -20.36 -21.89 7.70
CA SER A 415 -19.73 -22.06 9.02
C SER A 415 -19.24 -23.50 9.21
N GLU A 416 -20.03 -24.48 8.80
CA GLU A 416 -19.63 -25.90 8.90
C GLU A 416 -18.48 -26.22 7.95
N LEU A 417 -18.51 -25.71 6.71
CA LEU A 417 -17.40 -25.86 5.77
C LEU A 417 -16.08 -25.34 6.36
N ARG A 418 -16.10 -24.19 7.04
CA ARG A 418 -14.91 -23.65 7.73
C ARG A 418 -14.44 -24.57 8.85
N LYS A 419 -15.34 -25.02 9.72
CA LYS A 419 -15.00 -25.92 10.85
C LYS A 419 -14.35 -27.22 10.41
N ILE A 420 -14.83 -27.83 9.31
CA ILE A 420 -14.26 -29.05 8.73
C ILE A 420 -12.81 -28.83 8.28
N ASN A 421 -12.50 -27.63 7.80
CA ASN A 421 -11.23 -27.33 7.16
C ASN A 421 -10.25 -26.53 8.01
N PHE A 422 -10.63 -26.00 9.17
CA PHE A 422 -9.71 -25.25 10.01
C PHE A 422 -8.46 -26.06 10.36
N ILE A 423 -7.32 -25.38 10.34
CA ILE A 423 -6.08 -25.86 10.96
C ILE A 423 -6.35 -26.06 12.44
N LYS A 424 -6.06 -27.26 12.95
CA LYS A 424 -6.31 -27.62 14.35
C LYS A 424 -5.22 -27.03 15.25
N LYS A 425 -5.58 -26.77 16.50
CA LYS A 425 -4.68 -26.21 17.52
C LYS A 425 -3.39 -27.01 17.68
N GLU A 426 -3.48 -28.33 17.64
CA GLU A 426 -2.35 -29.25 17.77
C GLU A 426 -1.44 -29.32 16.53
N GLN A 427 -1.82 -28.69 15.41
CA GLN A 427 -1.00 -28.62 14.20
C GLN A 427 -0.03 -27.44 14.19
N PHE A 428 -0.12 -26.51 15.14
CA PHE A 428 0.80 -25.37 15.23
C PHE A 428 2.12 -25.75 15.92
N PRO A 429 3.29 -25.24 15.45
CA PRO A 429 3.45 -24.36 14.29
C PRO A 429 3.13 -25.08 12.97
N TYR A 430 2.33 -24.44 12.12
CA TYR A 430 1.72 -25.07 10.95
C TYR A 430 2.37 -24.59 9.65
N LYS A 431 2.92 -25.50 8.85
CA LYS A 431 3.47 -25.19 7.54
C LYS A 431 2.36 -25.19 6.48
N ALA A 432 1.95 -24.01 6.04
CA ALA A 432 0.97 -23.84 4.98
C ALA A 432 1.56 -24.21 3.60
N ALA A 433 0.68 -24.62 2.67
CA ALA A 433 1.06 -25.09 1.33
C ALA A 433 1.82 -24.05 0.49
N LEU A 434 1.68 -22.75 0.80
CA LEU A 434 2.38 -21.65 0.12
C LEU A 434 3.59 -21.11 0.91
N GLY A 435 4.10 -21.90 1.85
CA GLY A 435 5.43 -21.71 2.43
C GLY A 435 5.49 -21.00 3.78
N TRP A 436 4.44 -20.32 4.23
CA TRP A 436 4.43 -19.71 5.57
C TRP A 436 4.32 -20.76 6.68
N GLU A 437 5.00 -20.49 7.80
CA GLU A 437 4.82 -21.24 9.05
C GLU A 437 4.01 -20.37 10.00
N TYR A 438 2.81 -20.81 10.36
CA TYR A 438 1.96 -20.10 11.30
C TYR A 438 2.38 -20.47 12.72
N ASP A 439 2.51 -19.48 13.59
CA ASP A 439 3.09 -19.62 14.92
C ASP A 439 2.14 -20.33 15.91
N SER A 440 0.89 -19.90 15.99
CA SER A 440 -0.12 -20.47 16.89
C SER A 440 -1.56 -20.14 16.48
N GLY A 441 -2.53 -20.98 16.87
CA GLY A 441 -3.94 -20.75 16.60
C GLY A 441 -4.88 -21.70 17.35
N ASP A 442 -6.08 -21.22 17.70
CA ASP A 442 -7.16 -22.02 18.30
C ASP A 442 -8.50 -21.61 17.66
N TYR A 443 -8.63 -21.95 16.37
CA TYR A 443 -9.65 -21.40 15.48
C TYR A 443 -11.05 -21.89 15.84
N HIS A 444 -11.22 -23.19 16.13
CA HIS A 444 -12.51 -23.74 16.55
C HIS A 444 -13.06 -23.04 17.79
N THR A 445 -12.22 -22.79 18.80
CA THR A 445 -12.64 -22.11 20.04
C THR A 445 -13.09 -20.67 19.76
N ALA A 446 -12.34 -19.92 18.95
CA ALA A 446 -12.71 -18.56 18.57
C ALA A 446 -14.01 -18.52 17.76
N TRP A 447 -14.15 -19.44 16.81
CA TRP A 447 -15.31 -19.54 15.94
C TRP A 447 -16.58 -19.89 16.71
N ASP A 448 -16.54 -20.90 17.58
CA ASP A 448 -17.70 -21.29 18.41
C ASP A 448 -18.12 -20.16 19.34
N LYS A 449 -17.17 -19.41 19.90
CA LYS A 449 -17.45 -18.23 20.72
C LYS A 449 -18.16 -17.15 19.90
N ALA A 450 -17.72 -16.88 18.68
CA ALA A 450 -18.33 -15.90 17.80
C ALA A 450 -19.75 -16.31 17.38
N MET A 451 -19.94 -17.57 16.94
CA MET A 451 -21.25 -18.08 16.52
C MET A 451 -22.28 -18.06 17.66
N LYS A 452 -21.85 -18.43 18.88
CA LYS A 452 -22.70 -18.35 20.07
C LYS A 452 -23.06 -16.91 20.44
N ALA A 453 -22.13 -15.98 20.31
CA ALA A 453 -22.36 -14.58 20.70
C ALA A 453 -23.43 -13.88 19.85
N VAL A 454 -23.62 -14.34 18.61
CA VAL A 454 -24.59 -13.75 17.66
C VAL A 454 -25.85 -14.57 17.48
N ASP A 455 -26.00 -15.71 18.19
CA ASP A 455 -27.07 -16.69 17.97
C ASP A 455 -27.19 -17.08 16.48
N TYR A 456 -26.11 -17.66 15.94
CA TYR A 456 -26.01 -17.95 14.52
C TYR A 456 -27.15 -18.83 13.98
N ASP A 457 -27.57 -19.84 14.74
CA ASP A 457 -28.69 -20.71 14.37
C ASP A 457 -30.01 -19.92 14.30
N GLY A 458 -30.23 -19.02 15.25
CA GLY A 458 -31.35 -18.08 15.23
C GLY A 458 -31.32 -17.16 14.00
N LEU A 459 -30.14 -16.61 13.66
CA LEU A 459 -29.97 -15.79 12.47
C LEU A 459 -30.24 -16.55 11.17
N ARG A 460 -29.81 -17.82 11.07
CA ARG A 460 -30.09 -18.68 9.92
C ARG A 460 -31.58 -18.99 9.78
N ALA A 461 -32.26 -19.27 10.89
CA ALA A 461 -33.72 -19.45 10.90
C ALA A 461 -34.45 -18.18 10.46
N GLU A 462 -34.04 -17.01 10.95
CA GLU A 462 -34.59 -15.72 10.53
C GLU A 462 -34.35 -15.44 9.05
N GLN A 463 -33.14 -15.71 8.55
CA GLN A 463 -32.79 -15.55 7.15
C GLN A 463 -33.70 -16.39 6.25
N LYS A 464 -33.92 -17.66 6.60
CA LYS A 464 -34.83 -18.55 5.88
C LYS A 464 -36.24 -17.99 5.82
N GLN A 465 -36.79 -17.54 6.95
CA GLN A 465 -38.13 -16.94 7.00
C GLN A 465 -38.22 -15.68 6.12
N ARG A 466 -37.21 -14.82 6.12
CA ARG A 466 -37.18 -13.60 5.29
C ARG A 466 -37.13 -13.91 3.79
N ILE A 467 -36.47 -15.00 3.39
CA ILE A 467 -36.48 -15.46 2.00
C ILE A 467 -37.88 -15.91 1.59
N GLU A 468 -38.58 -16.68 2.44
CA GLU A 468 -39.96 -17.10 2.20
C GLU A 468 -40.91 -15.90 2.10
N ASP A 469 -40.79 -14.94 3.03
CA ASP A 469 -41.60 -13.72 3.02
C ASP A 469 -41.31 -12.82 1.82
N PHE A 470 -40.04 -12.76 1.36
CA PHE A 470 -39.68 -12.03 0.15
C PHE A 470 -40.32 -12.66 -1.10
N LYS A 471 -40.27 -13.99 -1.21
CA LYS A 471 -40.93 -14.75 -2.28
C LYS A 471 -42.45 -14.57 -2.26
N ALA A 472 -43.05 -14.50 -1.07
CA ALA A 472 -44.48 -14.26 -0.89
C ALA A 472 -44.89 -12.78 -1.06
N GLY A 473 -43.95 -11.87 -1.34
CA GLY A 473 -44.22 -10.44 -1.49
C GLY A 473 -44.56 -9.70 -0.19
N LYS A 474 -44.37 -10.35 0.97
CA LYS A 474 -44.63 -9.76 2.30
C LYS A 474 -43.54 -8.78 2.72
N THR A 475 -42.33 -8.91 2.15
CA THR A 475 -41.22 -7.98 2.38
C THR A 475 -40.41 -7.77 1.10
N ARG A 476 -39.68 -6.65 1.05
CA ARG A 476 -38.64 -6.39 0.05
C ARG A 476 -37.23 -6.35 0.67
N LYS A 477 -37.11 -6.67 1.96
CA LYS A 477 -35.84 -6.71 2.70
C LYS A 477 -35.35 -8.15 2.83
N LEU A 478 -34.12 -8.41 2.40
CA LEU A 478 -33.40 -9.67 2.64
C LEU A 478 -32.43 -9.52 3.80
N LEU A 479 -32.04 -10.63 4.42
CA LEU A 479 -30.99 -10.69 5.44
C LEU A 479 -29.79 -11.44 4.86
N GLY A 480 -28.63 -10.78 4.84
CA GLY A 480 -27.34 -11.40 4.57
C GLY A 480 -26.58 -11.61 5.88
N ILE A 481 -25.88 -12.74 5.99
CA ILE A 481 -25.02 -13.06 7.13
C ILE A 481 -23.62 -13.23 6.56
N GLY A 482 -22.75 -12.27 6.82
CA GLY A 482 -21.36 -12.29 6.38
C GLY A 482 -20.47 -12.98 7.42
N LEU A 483 -19.68 -13.95 6.97
CA LEU A 483 -18.77 -14.73 7.79
C LEU A 483 -17.33 -14.51 7.32
N THR A 484 -16.42 -14.26 8.27
CA THR A 484 -14.99 -14.22 7.99
C THR A 484 -14.22 -14.79 9.18
N HIS A 485 -13.38 -15.79 8.91
CA HIS A 485 -12.33 -16.24 9.83
C HIS A 485 -11.00 -16.09 9.11
N PHE A 486 -10.06 -15.36 9.68
CA PHE A 486 -8.83 -15.01 8.98
C PHE A 486 -7.60 -15.25 9.83
N THR A 487 -6.53 -15.63 9.14
CA THR A 487 -5.15 -15.67 9.66
C THR A 487 -4.43 -14.45 9.11
N GLU A 488 -3.79 -13.67 9.98
CA GLU A 488 -2.88 -12.59 9.59
C GLU A 488 -1.42 -13.08 9.64
N ILE A 489 -0.55 -12.46 8.85
CA ILE A 489 0.90 -12.45 8.97
C ILE A 489 1.41 -11.00 9.11
N VAL A 490 1.64 -10.60 10.36
CA VAL A 490 2.20 -9.29 10.72
C VAL A 490 3.54 -9.44 11.40
N GLY A 491 4.29 -8.34 11.46
CA GLY A 491 5.64 -8.35 12.04
C GLY A 491 6.70 -8.81 11.06
N ALA A 492 6.52 -8.49 9.76
CA ALA A 492 7.54 -8.66 8.71
C ALA A 492 8.93 -8.35 9.28
N GLY A 493 9.74 -9.41 9.40
CA GLY A 493 10.73 -9.44 10.48
C GLY A 493 11.91 -10.42 10.43
N PRO A 494 11.97 -11.56 9.69
CA PRO A 494 13.26 -12.24 9.56
C PRO A 494 14.16 -11.46 8.60
N VAL A 495 15.23 -10.82 9.12
CA VAL A 495 16.20 -10.02 8.33
C VAL A 495 16.71 -10.74 7.06
N LYS A 496 16.78 -12.08 7.07
CA LYS A 496 17.20 -12.89 5.91
C LYS A 496 16.22 -12.80 4.72
N ASN A 497 14.94 -12.56 5.02
CA ASN A 497 13.84 -12.63 4.06
C ASN A 497 13.21 -11.27 3.80
N CYS A 498 13.22 -10.35 4.78
CA CYS A 498 12.58 -9.05 4.66
C CYS A 498 13.58 -7.90 4.89
N ASP A 499 13.83 -7.12 3.85
CA ASP A 499 14.57 -5.87 3.89
C ASP A 499 13.86 -4.80 3.05
N ILE A 500 14.14 -3.53 3.37
CA ILE A 500 13.74 -2.37 2.58
C ILE A 500 15.03 -1.65 2.18
N LEU A 501 15.42 -1.75 0.91
CA LEU A 501 16.64 -1.14 0.38
C LEU A 501 17.91 -1.55 1.16
N GLY A 502 18.00 -2.83 1.54
CA GLY A 502 19.11 -3.37 2.34
C GLY A 502 19.02 -3.10 3.85
N LEU A 503 18.02 -2.34 4.31
CA LEU A 503 17.72 -2.20 5.73
C LEU A 503 16.87 -3.40 6.17
N GLY A 504 17.50 -4.35 6.85
CA GLY A 504 16.82 -5.52 7.40
C GLY A 504 15.67 -5.13 8.34
N MET A 505 14.50 -5.71 8.12
CA MET A 505 13.37 -5.50 9.03
C MET A 505 13.63 -6.26 10.33
N PHE A 506 13.41 -5.61 11.47
CA PHE A 506 13.71 -6.17 12.80
C PHE A 506 12.57 -7.09 13.27
N ASP A 507 12.93 -8.31 13.65
CA ASP A 507 12.02 -9.21 14.36
C ASP A 507 11.79 -8.66 15.78
N SER A 508 10.64 -7.99 15.95
CA SER A 508 10.28 -7.40 17.24
C SER A 508 9.64 -8.41 18.19
N CYS A 509 9.35 -9.64 17.75
CA CYS A 509 8.46 -10.56 18.45
C CYS A 509 8.85 -12.05 18.26
N GLU A 510 10.05 -12.47 18.67
CA GLU A 510 10.20 -13.87 19.13
C GLU A 510 9.45 -13.99 20.47
N ILE A 511 8.22 -14.51 20.46
CA ILE A 511 7.62 -15.05 21.69
C ILE A 511 8.38 -16.32 22.02
N ARG A 512 9.40 -16.20 22.88
CA ARG A 512 10.14 -17.34 23.42
C ARG A 512 9.36 -18.08 24.51
#